data_AF-A0A8H2W044-F1
#
_entry.id   AF-A0A8H2W044-F1
#
_cell.length_a   1.000
_cell.length_b   1.000
_cell.length_c   1.000
_cell.angle_alpha   90.00
_cell.angle_beta   90.00
_cell.angle_gamma   90.00
#
_symmetry.space_group_name_H-M   'P 1'
#
loop_
_entity.id
_entity.type
_entity.pdbx_description
1 polymer ?
#
loop_
_entity_poly.entity_id
_entity_poly.type
_entity_poly.pdbx_seq_one_letter_code
_entity_poly.pdbx_strand_id
1 'polypeptide(L)'
;MASTTLSTTTCFTSSEAFKHPLPQIRQFHRDLTTELDEKNARLRTLVGGSYRQLLGTAEQILQMRKDIREVEEKLGKGVCGGGKEEEGGLTKRLLRAVEKTLVSTKDGEDREDLVQALCAYSLATSSGAKDVLRHFLNRSIGCAENETLLKDESIRDLEGLRLDVCERWFGDEILYFTPYVRHDDLEGSLAVDTLRGWAKKASEVLLEGFTKTLQGGLDFKVVVELRTKILEVWIRDGGKARGFDPSILRDGLRGVVNKRLVELLETRVGKLHLVGTEIESTLATWDKGITDHHASLWDEDMMATELSNGGNIFKQDIIARTFGRNDTVSRVVNSFQTWRHLIEEIGTVIDELKKQRWDDDLEDIEDDESLDSRQNLLSKEDPQMLQGHLDSSLEKAFQELHTKITTFVEQYKDSEHSGKISMYILRILRDIRAELPSNPSLQKFVAGRALWEGTPELPVQPSPATFKFLRGLSTSMADAGADLWSPVAIKTLKVHLDSQVKEKWSKVLQEKTASNEITASSIDTSDAQNSAETEESEKEVHSKVDGELDEEKQKDLLKQYLFDIFVLQQALASQSKQSGDMEKGITGMKLKDLSEEIEVKIKLEMQERKRVGSAAKEYWKRTGLLFGFLV
;
A
#
# COMPACT_ATOMS: atom_id res chain seq x y z
N MET A 1 -61.85 -31.10 -79.98
CA MET A 1 -60.54 -31.08 -79.28
C MET A 1 -60.12 -29.64 -79.10
N ALA A 2 -59.53 -29.27 -77.95
CA ALA A 2 -59.20 -27.88 -77.65
C ALA A 2 -58.00 -27.38 -78.48
N SER A 3 -57.99 -26.08 -78.80
CA SER A 3 -56.91 -25.42 -79.55
C SER A 3 -55.79 -24.96 -78.63
N THR A 4 -54.73 -25.76 -78.50
CA THR A 4 -53.54 -25.38 -77.73
C THR A 4 -52.82 -24.20 -78.39
N THR A 5 -52.76 -23.06 -77.70
CA THR A 5 -52.01 -21.87 -78.14
C THR A 5 -50.53 -22.02 -77.82
N LEU A 6 -49.66 -21.74 -78.80
CA LEU A 6 -48.22 -21.60 -78.57
C LEU A 6 -47.95 -20.46 -77.57
N SER A 7 -47.01 -20.67 -76.64
CA SER A 7 -46.60 -19.70 -75.62
C SER A 7 -45.07 -19.68 -75.51
N THR A 8 -44.47 -18.50 -75.32
CA THR A 8 -43.00 -18.33 -75.29
C THR A 8 -42.32 -19.07 -74.13
N THR A 9 -43.09 -19.46 -73.11
CA THR A 9 -42.65 -20.22 -71.93
C THR A 9 -42.70 -21.75 -72.07
N THR A 10 -43.27 -22.31 -73.15
CA THR A 10 -43.49 -23.77 -73.27
C THR A 10 -42.88 -24.42 -74.52
N CYS A 11 -42.42 -23.65 -75.51
CA CYS A 11 -41.77 -24.19 -76.72
C CYS A 11 -40.25 -23.94 -76.69
N PHE A 12 -39.49 -24.94 -76.26
CA PHE A 12 -38.03 -24.85 -76.12
C PHE A 12 -37.25 -25.32 -77.37
N THR A 13 -37.91 -25.88 -78.38
CA THR A 13 -37.25 -26.34 -79.62
C THR A 13 -37.99 -25.90 -80.88
N SER A 14 -37.24 -25.54 -81.93
CA SER A 14 -37.79 -25.10 -83.22
C SER A 14 -38.65 -26.18 -83.91
N SER A 15 -38.24 -27.45 -83.78
CA SER A 15 -38.95 -28.63 -84.33
C SER A 15 -40.37 -28.79 -83.78
N GLU A 16 -40.66 -28.24 -82.60
CA GLU A 16 -41.98 -28.31 -81.98
C GLU A 16 -42.93 -27.22 -82.50
N ALA A 17 -42.44 -25.98 -82.59
CA ALA A 17 -43.21 -24.84 -83.10
C ALA A 17 -43.71 -25.05 -84.56
N PHE A 18 -42.90 -25.68 -85.43
CA PHE A 18 -43.26 -25.92 -86.83
C PHE A 18 -44.40 -26.96 -87.05
N LYS A 19 -44.91 -27.59 -86.00
CA LYS A 19 -46.07 -28.50 -86.07
C LYS A 19 -47.43 -27.77 -86.10
N HIS A 20 -47.43 -26.45 -85.85
CA HIS A 20 -48.64 -25.63 -85.76
C HIS A 20 -48.98 -24.91 -87.09
N PRO A 21 -50.24 -24.45 -87.28
CA PRO A 21 -50.61 -23.65 -88.43
C PRO A 21 -49.77 -22.37 -88.60
N LEU A 22 -49.39 -22.06 -89.84
CA LEU A 22 -48.60 -20.86 -90.21
C LEU A 22 -49.04 -19.54 -89.56
N PRO A 23 -50.34 -19.22 -89.37
CA PRO A 23 -50.77 -18.02 -88.65
C PRO A 23 -50.32 -18.00 -87.18
N GLN A 24 -50.39 -19.14 -86.48
CA GLN A 24 -49.95 -19.25 -85.08
C GLN A 24 -48.43 -19.11 -84.97
N ILE A 25 -47.67 -19.71 -85.90
CA ILE A 25 -46.20 -19.56 -85.95
C ILE A 25 -45.81 -18.09 -86.19
N ARG A 26 -46.51 -17.37 -87.08
CA ARG A 26 -46.28 -15.94 -87.33
C ARG A 26 -46.64 -15.04 -86.14
N GLN A 27 -47.62 -15.43 -85.34
CA GLN A 27 -47.95 -14.73 -84.10
C GLN A 27 -46.87 -15.00 -83.04
N PHE A 28 -46.57 -16.27 -82.75
CA PHE A 28 -45.50 -16.70 -81.84
C PHE A 28 -44.13 -16.07 -82.16
N HIS A 29 -43.76 -15.95 -83.44
CA HIS A 29 -42.55 -15.23 -83.85
C HIS A 29 -42.61 -13.74 -83.51
N ARG A 30 -43.75 -13.06 -83.71
CA ARG A 30 -43.90 -11.64 -83.35
C ARG A 30 -43.77 -11.47 -81.85
N ASP A 31 -44.47 -12.29 -81.09
CA ASP A 31 -44.49 -12.28 -79.63
C ASP A 31 -43.06 -12.50 -79.07
N LEU A 32 -42.31 -13.46 -79.62
CA LEU A 32 -40.88 -13.67 -79.33
C LEU A 32 -40.01 -12.46 -79.69
N THR A 33 -40.21 -11.82 -80.85
CA THR A 33 -39.42 -10.63 -81.21
C THR A 33 -39.73 -9.44 -80.30
N THR A 34 -40.99 -9.24 -79.89
CA THR A 34 -41.33 -8.20 -78.89
C THR A 34 -40.76 -8.52 -77.51
N GLU A 35 -40.78 -9.78 -77.07
CA GLU A 35 -40.19 -10.18 -75.79
C GLU A 35 -38.64 -10.05 -75.81
N LEU A 36 -38.02 -10.31 -76.95
CA LEU A 36 -36.58 -10.10 -77.18
C LEU A 36 -36.21 -8.61 -77.16
N ASP A 37 -36.98 -7.76 -77.86
CA ASP A 37 -36.74 -6.31 -77.88
C ASP A 37 -36.99 -5.67 -76.51
N GLU A 38 -38.01 -6.12 -75.76
CA GLU A 38 -38.21 -5.71 -74.36
C GLU A 38 -37.03 -6.13 -73.46
N LYS A 39 -36.54 -7.36 -73.56
CA LYS A 39 -35.38 -7.82 -72.78
C LYS A 39 -34.11 -7.07 -73.18
N ASN A 40 -33.89 -6.79 -74.46
CA ASN A 40 -32.80 -5.95 -74.95
C ASN A 40 -32.89 -4.52 -74.41
N ALA A 41 -34.09 -3.93 -74.36
CA ALA A 41 -34.30 -2.60 -73.78
C ALA A 41 -34.00 -2.59 -72.26
N ARG A 42 -34.49 -3.60 -71.51
CA ARG A 42 -34.23 -3.76 -70.08
C ARG A 42 -32.75 -4.00 -69.78
N LEU A 43 -32.04 -4.78 -70.61
CA LEU A 43 -30.59 -4.96 -70.47
C LEU A 43 -29.82 -3.68 -70.76
N ARG A 44 -30.21 -2.89 -71.78
CA ARG A 44 -29.60 -1.58 -72.06
C ARG A 44 -29.77 -0.59 -70.90
N THR A 45 -30.96 -0.53 -70.27
CA THR A 45 -31.17 0.35 -69.11
C THR A 45 -30.43 -0.14 -67.86
N LEU A 46 -30.38 -1.46 -67.61
CA LEU A 46 -29.65 -2.04 -66.48
C LEU A 46 -28.12 -1.83 -66.61
N VAL A 47 -27.56 -2.12 -67.78
CA VAL A 47 -26.12 -1.90 -68.06
C VAL A 47 -25.79 -0.41 -68.01
N GLY A 48 -26.63 0.46 -68.58
CA GLY A 48 -26.46 1.91 -68.48
C GLY A 48 -26.52 2.43 -67.04
N GLY A 49 -27.40 1.86 -66.21
CA GLY A 49 -27.46 2.14 -64.76
C GLY A 49 -26.19 1.70 -64.02
N SER A 50 -25.73 0.47 -64.26
CA SER A 50 -24.50 -0.07 -63.67
C SER A 50 -23.26 0.72 -64.09
N TYR A 51 -23.13 1.09 -65.37
CA TYR A 51 -22.03 1.93 -65.86
C TYR A 51 -22.05 3.33 -65.23
N ARG A 52 -23.24 3.90 -65.02
CA ARG A 52 -23.40 5.20 -64.34
C ARG A 52 -23.08 5.12 -62.84
N GLN A 53 -23.38 4.00 -62.19
CA GLN A 53 -22.96 3.74 -60.81
C GLN A 53 -21.44 3.56 -60.71
N LEU A 54 -20.81 2.82 -61.62
CA LEU A 54 -19.35 2.65 -61.69
C LEU A 54 -18.61 3.95 -62.00
N LEU A 55 -19.15 4.82 -62.87
CA LEU A 55 -18.61 6.16 -63.08
C LEU A 55 -18.80 7.03 -61.84
N GLY A 56 -19.95 6.98 -61.17
CA GLY A 56 -20.20 7.71 -59.93
C GLY A 56 -19.27 7.30 -58.78
N THR A 57 -19.00 6.00 -58.60
CA THR A 57 -18.01 5.54 -57.60
C THR A 57 -16.58 5.89 -58.01
N ALA A 58 -16.24 5.88 -59.30
CA ALA A 58 -14.94 6.36 -59.77
C ALA A 58 -14.75 7.88 -59.54
N GLU A 59 -15.76 8.69 -59.83
CA GLU A 59 -15.78 10.13 -59.51
C GLU A 59 -15.67 10.36 -57.99
N GLN A 60 -16.38 9.59 -57.18
CA GLN A 60 -16.30 9.68 -55.71
C GLN A 60 -14.92 9.29 -55.18
N ILE A 61 -14.25 8.28 -55.75
CA ILE A 61 -12.87 7.91 -55.42
C ILE A 61 -11.88 9.02 -55.84
N LEU A 62 -12.09 9.66 -56.99
CA LEU A 62 -11.28 10.79 -57.44
C LEU A 62 -11.47 12.02 -56.54
N GLN A 63 -12.70 12.29 -56.11
CA GLN A 63 -13.04 13.36 -55.18
C GLN A 63 -12.41 13.09 -53.80
N MET A 64 -12.55 11.88 -53.24
CA MET A 64 -11.84 11.49 -52.02
C MET A 64 -10.32 11.63 -52.15
N ARG A 65 -9.72 11.28 -53.29
CA ARG A 65 -8.28 11.48 -53.58
C ARG A 65 -7.87 12.94 -53.81
N LYS A 66 -8.83 13.85 -53.95
CA LYS A 66 -8.61 15.31 -53.95
C LYS A 66 -8.72 15.84 -52.52
N ASP A 67 -9.77 15.44 -51.81
CA ASP A 67 -10.03 15.85 -50.42
C ASP A 67 -8.92 15.39 -49.47
N ILE A 68 -8.44 14.15 -49.62
CA ILE A 68 -7.26 13.63 -48.91
C ILE A 68 -6.03 14.51 -49.18
N ARG A 69 -5.77 14.90 -50.43
CA ARG A 69 -4.63 15.78 -50.77
C ARG A 69 -4.79 17.19 -50.22
N GLU A 70 -6.01 17.73 -50.18
CA GLU A 70 -6.28 19.03 -49.59
C GLU A 70 -6.14 18.99 -48.05
N VAL A 71 -6.44 17.85 -47.42
CA VAL A 71 -6.18 17.57 -46.00
C VAL A 71 -4.69 17.38 -45.73
N GLU A 72 -3.96 16.62 -46.56
CA GLU A 72 -2.49 16.49 -46.51
C GLU A 72 -1.79 17.84 -46.64
N GLU A 73 -2.24 18.69 -47.58
CA GLU A 73 -1.70 20.03 -47.79
C GLU A 73 -2.02 20.97 -46.61
N LYS A 74 -3.23 20.88 -46.02
CA LYS A 74 -3.61 21.66 -44.84
C LYS A 74 -2.88 21.19 -43.57
N LEU A 75 -2.67 19.89 -43.37
CA LEU A 75 -1.84 19.36 -42.29
C LEU A 75 -0.37 19.78 -42.45
N GLY A 76 0.16 19.69 -43.68
CA GLY A 76 1.51 20.14 -44.02
C GLY A 76 1.74 21.64 -43.91
N LYS A 77 0.69 22.46 -43.96
CA LYS A 77 0.74 23.93 -43.76
C LYS A 77 0.35 24.39 -42.35
N GLY A 78 -0.46 23.62 -41.64
CA GLY A 78 -0.95 23.93 -40.29
C GLY A 78 0.05 23.62 -39.18
N VAL A 79 0.94 22.64 -39.39
CA VAL A 79 2.01 22.31 -38.45
C VAL A 79 3.27 23.11 -38.81
N CYS A 80 3.66 24.03 -37.92
CA CYS A 80 4.63 25.10 -38.16
C CYS A 80 5.94 24.67 -38.86
N GLY A 81 6.43 25.55 -39.75
CA GLY A 81 7.57 25.28 -40.62
C GLY A 81 8.95 25.23 -39.94
N GLY A 82 9.96 24.85 -40.73
CA GLY A 82 11.38 24.88 -40.36
C GLY A 82 12.01 23.50 -40.17
N GLY A 83 11.43 22.64 -39.33
CA GLY A 83 12.12 21.39 -38.90
C GLY A 83 11.92 20.14 -39.77
N LYS A 84 10.80 20.03 -40.51
CA LYS A 84 10.33 18.72 -41.01
C LYS A 84 10.76 18.30 -42.41
N GLU A 85 11.40 19.17 -43.21
CA GLU A 85 11.86 18.77 -44.54
C GLU A 85 13.05 17.80 -44.48
N GLU A 86 13.94 17.94 -43.50
CA GLU A 86 15.03 16.99 -43.28
C GLU A 86 14.50 15.66 -42.72
N GLU A 87 13.61 15.70 -41.72
CA GLU A 87 12.96 14.51 -41.13
C GLU A 87 12.16 13.71 -42.18
N GLY A 88 11.39 14.41 -43.01
CA GLY A 88 10.67 13.84 -44.16
C GLY A 88 11.58 13.38 -45.31
N GLY A 89 12.80 13.92 -45.41
CA GLY A 89 13.83 13.48 -46.34
C GLY A 89 14.58 12.24 -45.85
N LEU A 90 14.88 12.17 -44.55
CA LEU A 90 15.56 11.06 -43.89
C LEU A 90 14.67 9.82 -43.84
N THR A 91 13.41 9.95 -43.44
CA THR A 91 12.42 8.85 -43.51
C THR A 91 12.29 8.29 -44.93
N LYS A 92 12.18 9.15 -45.97
CA LYS A 92 12.14 8.69 -47.38
C LYS A 92 13.44 8.03 -47.85
N ARG A 93 14.61 8.40 -47.30
CA ARG A 93 15.89 7.71 -47.58
C ARG A 93 15.97 6.37 -46.87
N LEU A 94 15.54 6.30 -45.60
CA LEU A 94 15.51 5.08 -44.79
C LEU A 94 14.54 4.06 -45.39
N LEU A 95 13.33 4.47 -45.79
CA LEU A 95 12.37 3.58 -46.45
C LEU A 95 12.90 3.01 -47.76
N ARG A 96 13.68 3.77 -48.55
CA ARG A 96 14.38 3.26 -49.74
C ARG A 96 15.57 2.35 -49.41
N ALA A 97 16.25 2.57 -48.29
CA ALA A 97 17.33 1.70 -47.83
C ALA A 97 16.78 0.34 -47.37
N VAL A 98 15.68 0.37 -46.61
CA VAL A 98 14.87 -0.80 -46.23
C VAL A 98 14.34 -1.52 -47.47
N GLU A 99 13.72 -0.81 -48.42
CA GLU A 99 13.27 -1.42 -49.68
C GLU A 99 14.43 -2.08 -50.44
N LYS A 100 15.63 -1.49 -50.44
CA LYS A 100 16.81 -2.07 -51.09
C LYS A 100 17.32 -3.32 -50.39
N THR A 101 17.37 -3.38 -49.05
CA THR A 101 17.82 -4.60 -48.35
C THR A 101 16.82 -5.73 -48.55
N LEU A 102 15.52 -5.47 -48.42
CA LEU A 102 14.44 -6.47 -48.60
C LEU A 102 14.36 -7.04 -50.04
N VAL A 103 14.98 -6.39 -51.03
CA VAL A 103 15.13 -6.89 -52.42
C VAL A 103 16.44 -7.68 -52.61
N SER A 104 17.43 -7.46 -51.75
CA SER A 104 18.76 -8.09 -51.84
C SER A 104 18.86 -9.41 -51.08
N THR A 105 18.07 -9.61 -50.02
CA THR A 105 18.08 -10.83 -49.20
C THR A 105 17.37 -11.98 -49.91
N LYS A 106 18.07 -12.68 -50.81
CA LYS A 106 17.55 -13.89 -51.49
C LYS A 106 17.81 -15.18 -50.70
N ASP A 107 18.83 -15.21 -49.84
CA ASP A 107 19.26 -16.40 -49.12
C ASP A 107 18.99 -16.36 -47.60
N GLY A 108 19.02 -17.55 -46.99
CA GLY A 108 18.63 -17.76 -45.59
C GLY A 108 19.60 -17.24 -44.53
N GLU A 109 20.76 -16.68 -44.92
CA GLU A 109 21.78 -16.16 -44.00
C GLU A 109 21.44 -14.73 -43.50
N ASP A 110 20.81 -13.89 -44.32
CA ASP A 110 20.52 -12.47 -44.03
C ASP A 110 19.35 -12.22 -43.04
N ARG A 111 19.07 -13.18 -42.15
CA ARG A 111 17.92 -13.13 -41.23
C ARG A 111 17.97 -11.96 -40.24
N GLU A 112 19.16 -11.57 -39.79
CA GLU A 112 19.31 -10.43 -38.88
C GLU A 112 19.06 -9.10 -39.59
N ASP A 113 19.53 -8.95 -40.82
CA ASP A 113 19.31 -7.74 -41.64
C ASP A 113 17.84 -7.62 -42.08
N LEU A 114 17.15 -8.73 -42.34
CA LEU A 114 15.71 -8.75 -42.56
C LEU A 114 14.95 -8.25 -41.31
N VAL A 115 15.32 -8.71 -40.11
CA VAL A 115 14.72 -8.26 -38.85
C VAL A 115 15.02 -6.79 -38.59
N GLN A 116 16.25 -6.33 -38.81
CA GLN A 116 16.62 -4.91 -38.71
C GLN A 116 15.81 -4.04 -39.68
N ALA A 117 15.60 -4.48 -40.92
CA ALA A 117 14.80 -3.78 -41.92
C ALA A 117 13.31 -3.70 -41.53
N LEU A 118 12.74 -4.78 -40.99
CA LEU A 118 11.37 -4.81 -40.47
C LEU A 118 11.19 -3.88 -39.25
N CYS A 119 12.17 -3.86 -38.34
CA CYS A 119 12.21 -2.93 -37.20
C CYS A 119 12.42 -1.47 -37.63
N ALA A 120 13.25 -1.20 -38.63
CA ALA A 120 13.43 0.13 -39.18
C ALA A 120 12.13 0.66 -39.83
N TYR A 121 11.38 -0.20 -40.54
CA TYR A 121 10.07 0.14 -41.09
C TYR A 121 9.01 0.40 -40.00
N SER A 122 8.96 -0.43 -38.95
CA SER A 122 8.00 -0.24 -37.86
C SER A 122 8.26 1.06 -37.08
N LEU A 123 9.52 1.37 -36.80
CA LEU A 123 9.95 2.62 -36.16
C LEU A 123 9.67 3.85 -37.05
N ALA A 124 10.03 3.81 -38.33
CA ALA A 124 9.86 4.95 -39.25
C ALA A 124 8.40 5.23 -39.64
N THR A 125 7.50 4.24 -39.50
CA THR A 125 6.10 4.33 -39.91
C THR A 125 5.13 4.25 -38.73
N SER A 126 5.62 4.09 -37.49
CA SER A 126 4.83 3.76 -36.28
C SER A 126 3.87 2.56 -36.47
N SER A 127 4.23 1.62 -37.34
CA SER A 127 3.31 0.57 -37.82
C SER A 127 3.43 -0.72 -37.00
N GLY A 128 2.28 -1.30 -36.63
CA GLY A 128 2.23 -2.56 -35.89
C GLY A 128 2.68 -3.74 -36.75
N ALA A 129 3.25 -4.79 -36.14
CA ALA A 129 3.89 -5.90 -36.86
C ALA A 129 3.01 -6.59 -37.92
N LYS A 130 1.68 -6.63 -37.73
CA LYS A 130 0.71 -7.10 -38.74
C LYS A 130 0.76 -6.28 -40.03
N ASP A 131 0.91 -4.96 -39.91
CA ASP A 131 0.88 -4.02 -41.02
C ASP A 131 2.29 -3.88 -41.66
N VAL A 132 3.35 -4.03 -40.86
CA VAL A 132 4.74 -4.25 -41.31
C VAL A 132 4.84 -5.50 -42.19
N LEU A 133 4.34 -6.65 -41.69
CA LEU A 133 4.38 -7.92 -42.42
C LEU A 133 3.48 -7.91 -43.66
N ARG A 134 2.35 -7.18 -43.64
CA ARG A 134 1.52 -6.96 -44.84
C ARG A 134 2.24 -6.11 -45.90
N HIS A 135 2.93 -5.05 -45.49
CA HIS A 135 3.75 -4.27 -46.41
C HIS A 135 4.88 -5.13 -47.00
N PHE A 136 5.59 -5.90 -46.17
CA PHE A 136 6.66 -6.79 -46.61
C PHE A 136 6.15 -7.88 -47.58
N LEU A 137 5.11 -8.64 -47.21
CA LEU A 137 4.54 -9.70 -48.05
C LEU A 137 4.04 -9.16 -49.38
N ASN A 138 3.30 -8.04 -49.39
CA ASN A 138 2.86 -7.42 -50.63
C ASN A 138 4.06 -6.96 -51.50
N ARG A 139 5.16 -6.51 -50.88
CA ARG A 139 6.35 -6.04 -51.60
C ARG A 139 7.19 -7.20 -52.14
N SER A 140 7.32 -8.31 -51.42
CA SER A 140 8.07 -9.49 -51.85
C SER A 140 7.30 -10.32 -52.89
N ILE A 141 5.97 -10.46 -52.75
CA ILE A 141 5.10 -10.97 -53.81
C ILE A 141 5.23 -10.07 -55.05
N GLY A 142 5.16 -8.73 -54.88
CA GLY A 142 5.39 -7.78 -55.97
C GLY A 142 6.81 -7.79 -56.58
N CYS A 143 7.80 -8.42 -55.92
CA CYS A 143 9.10 -8.72 -56.55
C CYS A 143 9.05 -10.02 -57.35
N ALA A 144 8.47 -11.09 -56.79
CA ALA A 144 8.28 -12.37 -57.48
C ALA A 144 7.39 -12.22 -58.73
N GLU A 145 6.39 -11.34 -58.71
CA GLU A 145 5.55 -10.95 -59.86
C GLU A 145 6.33 -10.18 -60.96
N ASN A 146 7.60 -9.84 -60.75
CA ASN A 146 8.48 -9.24 -61.77
C ASN A 146 9.66 -10.17 -62.17
N GLU A 147 9.91 -11.26 -61.45
CA GLU A 147 10.94 -12.25 -61.79
C GLU A 147 10.31 -13.46 -62.48
N THR A 148 10.47 -13.55 -63.80
CA THR A 148 10.06 -14.71 -64.60
C THR A 148 10.79 -15.98 -64.14
N LEU A 149 10.08 -17.08 -63.94
CA LEU A 149 10.58 -18.29 -63.27
C LEU A 149 11.93 -18.81 -63.80
N LEU A 150 12.15 -18.76 -65.11
CA LEU A 150 13.39 -19.23 -65.75
C LEU A 150 14.59 -18.27 -65.59
N LYS A 151 14.46 -17.15 -64.89
CA LYS A 151 15.59 -16.27 -64.51
C LYS A 151 16.12 -16.52 -63.10
N ASP A 152 15.45 -17.38 -62.32
CA ASP A 152 15.94 -17.80 -61.01
C ASP A 152 17.26 -18.58 -61.16
N GLU A 153 18.30 -18.11 -60.47
CA GLU A 153 19.65 -18.66 -60.51
C GLU A 153 19.66 -20.09 -59.93
N SER A 154 18.87 -20.36 -58.89
CA SER A 154 18.72 -21.69 -58.29
C SER A 154 18.10 -22.73 -59.23
N ILE A 155 17.31 -22.28 -60.22
CA ILE A 155 16.70 -23.15 -61.25
C ILE A 155 17.64 -23.32 -62.45
N ARG A 156 18.53 -22.34 -62.70
CA ARG A 156 19.60 -22.43 -63.72
C ARG A 156 20.73 -23.37 -63.31
N ASP A 157 21.07 -23.42 -62.03
CA ASP A 157 22.11 -24.29 -61.46
C ASP A 157 21.70 -25.77 -61.33
N LEU A 158 20.43 -26.11 -61.60
CA LEU A 158 19.98 -27.49 -61.69
C LEU A 158 20.55 -28.18 -62.95
N GLU A 159 21.71 -28.83 -62.80
CA GLU A 159 22.43 -29.57 -63.86
C GLU A 159 21.54 -30.49 -64.71
N GLY A 160 20.48 -31.07 -64.12
CA GLY A 160 19.53 -31.94 -64.82
C GLY A 160 18.59 -31.24 -65.79
N LEU A 161 18.40 -29.93 -65.68
CA LEU A 161 17.44 -29.14 -66.48
C LEU A 161 18.09 -28.49 -67.72
N ARG A 162 19.39 -28.13 -67.61
CA ARG A 162 20.22 -27.56 -68.70
C ARG A 162 19.53 -26.43 -69.47
N LEU A 163 19.13 -25.39 -68.74
CA LEU A 163 18.46 -24.22 -69.32
C LEU A 163 19.33 -23.50 -70.35
N ASP A 164 20.66 -23.55 -70.21
CA ASP A 164 21.64 -23.07 -71.20
C ASP A 164 21.41 -23.57 -72.65
N VAL A 165 20.90 -24.80 -72.80
CA VAL A 165 20.50 -25.38 -74.09
C VAL A 165 18.99 -25.33 -74.31
N CYS A 166 18.22 -25.63 -73.26
CA CYS A 166 16.76 -25.81 -73.34
C CYS A 166 15.97 -24.49 -73.47
N GLU A 167 16.47 -23.37 -72.93
CA GLU A 167 15.81 -22.05 -72.97
C GLU A 167 15.44 -21.62 -74.40
N ARG A 168 16.23 -22.05 -75.39
CA ARG A 168 16.05 -21.75 -76.82
C ARG A 168 14.91 -22.50 -77.50
N TRP A 169 14.25 -23.43 -76.79
CA TRP A 169 13.17 -24.28 -77.30
C TRP A 169 11.83 -24.05 -76.58
N PHE A 170 11.79 -23.21 -75.55
CA PHE A 170 10.55 -22.79 -74.91
C PHE A 170 9.86 -21.69 -75.72
N GLY A 171 8.52 -21.70 -75.72
CA GLY A 171 7.72 -20.59 -76.24
C GLY A 171 7.69 -19.40 -75.28
N ASP A 172 7.33 -18.23 -75.79
CA ASP A 172 7.25 -16.98 -75.01
C ASP A 172 6.39 -17.13 -73.73
N GLU A 173 5.30 -17.90 -73.79
CA GLU A 173 4.42 -18.19 -72.65
C GLU A 173 5.15 -18.82 -71.45
N ILE A 174 6.24 -19.55 -71.69
CA ILE A 174 7.06 -20.22 -70.67
C ILE A 174 8.24 -19.32 -70.27
N LEU A 175 8.87 -18.62 -71.23
CA LEU A 175 9.97 -17.69 -70.99
C LEU A 175 9.56 -16.46 -70.16
N TYR A 176 8.32 -15.99 -70.35
CA TYR A 176 7.70 -14.93 -69.58
C TYR A 176 6.73 -15.45 -68.49
N PHE A 177 6.76 -16.76 -68.18
CA PHE A 177 5.93 -17.30 -67.13
C PHE A 177 6.30 -16.69 -65.77
N THR A 178 5.30 -16.06 -65.16
CA THR A 178 5.41 -15.41 -63.86
C THR A 178 4.49 -16.16 -62.89
N PRO A 179 4.99 -16.73 -61.78
CA PRO A 179 4.17 -17.48 -60.85
C PRO A 179 3.11 -16.59 -60.17
N TYR A 180 1.83 -16.79 -60.50
CA TYR A 180 0.73 -16.13 -59.80
C TYR A 180 0.50 -16.80 -58.44
N VAL A 181 1.14 -16.26 -57.39
CA VAL A 181 0.96 -16.69 -56.00
C VAL A 181 -0.44 -16.31 -55.52
N ARG A 182 -1.23 -17.29 -55.05
CA ARG A 182 -2.57 -17.00 -54.56
C ARG A 182 -2.46 -16.34 -53.18
N HIS A 183 -3.22 -15.27 -52.99
CA HIS A 183 -3.28 -14.59 -51.70
C HIS A 183 -3.98 -15.44 -50.61
N ASP A 184 -4.46 -16.64 -50.96
CA ASP A 184 -5.11 -17.62 -50.09
C ASP A 184 -4.13 -18.64 -49.45
N ASP A 185 -2.85 -18.65 -49.87
CA ASP A 185 -1.88 -19.70 -49.48
C ASP A 185 -1.43 -19.61 -48.00
N LEU A 186 -1.81 -18.55 -47.27
CA LEU A 186 -1.84 -18.54 -45.80
C LEU A 186 -3.29 -18.62 -45.31
N GLU A 187 -3.63 -19.70 -44.60
CA GLU A 187 -4.91 -19.81 -43.90
C GLU A 187 -5.03 -18.65 -42.89
N GLY A 188 -6.07 -17.82 -43.02
CA GLY A 188 -6.19 -16.56 -42.27
C GLY A 188 -6.29 -16.74 -40.75
N SER A 189 -6.78 -17.91 -40.31
CA SER A 189 -6.74 -18.44 -38.94
C SER A 189 -5.29 -18.58 -38.45
N LEU A 190 -4.50 -19.43 -39.11
CA LEU A 190 -3.10 -19.72 -38.81
C LEU A 190 -2.24 -18.44 -38.85
N ALA A 191 -2.51 -17.52 -39.78
CA ALA A 191 -1.87 -16.22 -39.85
C ALA A 191 -2.17 -15.34 -38.62
N VAL A 192 -3.39 -15.37 -38.10
CA VAL A 192 -3.76 -14.63 -36.88
C VAL A 192 -3.18 -15.29 -35.63
N ASP A 193 -3.22 -16.62 -35.52
CA ASP A 193 -2.70 -17.35 -34.35
C ASP A 193 -1.17 -17.26 -34.24
N THR A 194 -0.44 -17.31 -35.37
CA THR A 194 1.02 -17.08 -35.38
C THR A 194 1.38 -15.65 -35.00
N LEU A 195 0.65 -14.63 -35.50
CA LEU A 195 0.81 -13.23 -35.08
C LEU A 195 0.50 -13.04 -33.59
N ARG A 196 -0.55 -13.67 -33.06
CA ARG A 196 -0.93 -13.61 -31.64
C ARG A 196 0.13 -14.29 -30.75
N GLY A 197 0.66 -15.42 -31.19
CA GLY A 197 1.78 -16.12 -30.54
C GLY A 197 3.07 -15.31 -30.54
N TRP A 198 3.35 -14.56 -31.62
CA TRP A 198 4.49 -13.64 -31.70
C TRP A 198 4.30 -12.43 -30.77
N ALA A 199 3.12 -11.82 -30.77
CA ALA A 199 2.79 -10.70 -29.87
C ALA A 199 2.88 -11.09 -28.39
N LYS A 200 2.43 -12.29 -28.01
CA LYS A 200 2.56 -12.83 -26.65
C LYS A 200 4.03 -13.03 -26.24
N LYS A 201 4.88 -13.56 -27.12
CA LYS A 201 6.32 -13.70 -26.85
C LYS A 201 7.02 -12.33 -26.76
N ALA A 202 6.61 -11.37 -27.59
CA ALA A 202 7.14 -10.02 -27.56
C ALA A 202 6.81 -9.30 -26.23
N SER A 203 5.59 -9.44 -25.71
CA SER A 203 5.22 -8.87 -24.41
C SER A 203 5.91 -9.59 -23.23
N GLU A 204 6.09 -10.92 -23.29
CA GLU A 204 6.88 -11.67 -22.31
C GLU A 204 8.34 -11.18 -22.25
N VAL A 205 9.01 -11.04 -23.39
CA VAL A 205 10.39 -10.53 -23.48
C VAL A 205 10.49 -9.06 -23.05
N LEU A 206 9.51 -8.22 -23.38
CA LEU A 206 9.46 -6.82 -22.93
C LEU A 206 9.34 -6.73 -21.40
N LEU A 207 8.46 -7.52 -20.78
CA LEU A 207 8.29 -7.57 -19.33
C LEU A 207 9.54 -8.12 -18.62
N GLU A 208 10.23 -9.09 -19.21
CA GLU A 208 11.51 -9.59 -18.68
C GLU A 208 12.61 -8.51 -18.75
N GLY A 209 12.74 -7.83 -19.89
CA GLY A 209 13.70 -6.73 -20.08
C GLY A 209 13.42 -5.53 -19.16
N PHE A 210 12.14 -5.19 -18.96
CA PHE A 210 11.72 -4.17 -18.00
C PHE A 210 12.00 -4.58 -16.55
N THR A 211 11.76 -5.85 -16.19
CA THR A 211 12.13 -6.40 -14.87
C THR A 211 13.64 -6.26 -14.61
N LYS A 212 14.49 -6.64 -15.57
CA LYS A 212 15.95 -6.49 -15.49
C LYS A 212 16.37 -5.01 -15.35
N THR A 213 15.68 -4.11 -16.06
CA THR A 213 15.94 -2.66 -15.98
C THR A 213 15.60 -2.10 -14.59
N LEU A 214 14.45 -2.48 -14.04
CA LEU A 214 14.02 -2.06 -12.70
C LEU A 214 14.88 -2.63 -11.56
N GLN A 215 15.54 -3.76 -11.78
CA GLN A 215 16.50 -4.36 -10.83
C GLN A 215 17.81 -3.56 -10.72
N GLY A 216 18.12 -2.67 -11.68
CA GLY A 216 19.37 -1.90 -11.79
C GLY A 216 19.61 -0.80 -10.76
N GLY A 217 19.16 -0.96 -9.51
CA GLY A 217 19.48 -0.05 -8.40
C GLY A 217 18.66 1.24 -8.34
N LEU A 218 17.46 1.28 -8.92
CA LEU A 218 16.57 2.45 -8.90
C LEU A 218 15.95 2.69 -7.51
N ASP A 219 15.80 3.96 -7.15
CA ASP A 219 15.14 4.40 -5.92
C ASP A 219 13.61 4.27 -5.97
N PHE A 220 12.98 4.12 -4.81
CA PHE A 220 11.52 3.90 -4.68
C PHE A 220 10.70 4.98 -5.42
N LYS A 221 11.04 6.26 -5.24
CA LYS A 221 10.40 7.37 -5.95
C LYS A 221 10.61 7.31 -7.47
N VAL A 222 11.81 6.94 -7.93
CA VAL A 222 12.12 6.82 -9.37
C VAL A 222 11.31 5.69 -10.01
N VAL A 223 11.13 4.55 -9.32
CA VAL A 223 10.27 3.46 -9.79
C VAL A 223 8.80 3.89 -9.85
N VAL A 224 8.32 4.73 -8.92
CA VAL A 224 6.96 5.32 -8.99
C VAL A 224 6.83 6.33 -10.13
N GLU A 225 7.81 7.21 -10.37
CA GLU A 225 7.77 8.12 -11.52
C GLU A 225 7.79 7.36 -12.86
N LEU A 226 8.53 6.25 -12.94
CA LEU A 226 8.51 5.36 -14.10
C LEU A 226 7.16 4.63 -14.24
N ARG A 227 6.54 4.19 -13.14
CA ARG A 227 5.16 3.64 -13.14
C ARG A 227 4.20 4.61 -13.80
N THR A 228 4.20 5.85 -13.36
CA THR A 228 3.32 6.90 -13.87
C THR A 228 3.56 7.15 -15.36
N LYS A 229 4.79 7.47 -15.78
CA LYS A 229 5.12 7.75 -17.19
C LYS A 229 4.83 6.57 -18.13
N ILE A 230 5.08 5.34 -17.71
CA ILE A 230 4.83 4.14 -18.53
C ILE A 230 3.33 3.86 -18.66
N LEU A 231 2.55 4.05 -17.59
CA LEU A 231 1.10 3.88 -17.65
C LEU A 231 0.40 5.03 -18.39
N GLU A 232 0.89 6.27 -18.31
CA GLU A 232 0.41 7.41 -19.12
C GLU A 232 0.54 7.11 -20.63
N VAL A 233 1.74 6.69 -21.06
CA VAL A 233 1.98 6.26 -22.46
C VAL A 233 1.13 5.03 -22.82
N TRP A 234 0.97 4.08 -21.91
CA TRP A 234 0.15 2.89 -22.14
C TRP A 234 -1.35 3.20 -22.27
N ILE A 235 -1.88 4.18 -21.53
CA ILE A 235 -3.27 4.63 -21.66
C ILE A 235 -3.45 5.35 -23.01
N ARG A 236 -2.54 6.26 -23.36
CA ARG A 236 -2.61 7.03 -24.62
C ARG A 236 -2.51 6.16 -25.87
N ASP A 237 -1.61 5.17 -25.90
CA ASP A 237 -1.26 4.44 -27.13
C ASP A 237 -1.48 2.92 -27.06
N GLY A 238 -1.71 2.34 -25.88
CA GLY A 238 -1.89 0.89 -25.72
C GLY A 238 -3.15 0.34 -26.41
N GLY A 239 -4.23 1.12 -26.49
CA GLY A 239 -5.43 0.77 -27.27
C GLY A 239 -5.18 0.67 -28.79
N LYS A 240 -4.10 1.28 -29.29
CA LYS A 240 -3.69 1.23 -30.71
C LYS A 240 -2.93 -0.06 -31.05
N ALA A 241 -2.51 -0.83 -30.04
CA ALA A 241 -1.68 -2.04 -30.21
C ALA A 241 -2.49 -3.26 -30.71
N ARG A 242 -2.60 -3.40 -32.03
CA ARG A 242 -3.34 -4.49 -32.69
C ARG A 242 -2.64 -5.85 -32.55
N GLY A 243 -3.22 -6.78 -31.80
CA GLY A 243 -2.86 -8.21 -31.85
C GLY A 243 -2.87 -8.96 -30.50
N PHE A 244 -3.00 -8.24 -29.39
CA PHE A 244 -3.14 -8.80 -28.04
C PHE A 244 -4.15 -7.97 -27.24
N ASP A 245 -4.62 -8.52 -26.13
CA ASP A 245 -5.65 -7.89 -25.30
C ASP A 245 -4.96 -6.83 -24.38
N PRO A 246 -5.27 -5.52 -24.49
CA PRO A 246 -4.46 -4.46 -23.85
C PRO A 246 -4.34 -4.53 -22.32
N SER A 247 -5.31 -5.16 -21.65
CA SER A 247 -5.28 -5.44 -20.21
C SER A 247 -4.11 -6.33 -19.81
N ILE A 248 -3.74 -7.34 -20.62
CA ILE A 248 -2.68 -8.30 -20.27
C ILE A 248 -1.33 -7.60 -20.11
N LEU A 249 -1.00 -6.67 -21.01
CA LEU A 249 0.26 -5.92 -20.92
C LEU A 249 0.20 -4.83 -19.83
N ARG A 250 -0.94 -4.14 -19.65
CA ARG A 250 -1.16 -3.21 -18.52
C ARG A 250 -0.91 -3.91 -17.17
N ASP A 251 -1.53 -5.05 -16.98
CA ASP A 251 -1.53 -5.77 -15.71
C ASP A 251 -0.18 -6.48 -15.47
N GLY A 252 0.50 -6.89 -16.55
CA GLY A 252 1.91 -7.31 -16.52
C GLY A 252 2.87 -6.20 -16.11
N LEU A 253 2.77 -5.00 -16.70
CA LEU A 253 3.58 -3.82 -16.35
C LEU A 253 3.34 -3.42 -14.90
N ARG A 254 2.07 -3.34 -14.48
CA ARG A 254 1.64 -3.13 -13.09
C ARG A 254 2.27 -4.16 -12.15
N GLY A 255 2.18 -5.45 -12.47
CA GLY A 255 2.73 -6.54 -11.67
C GLY A 255 4.24 -6.46 -11.50
N VAL A 256 4.99 -6.20 -12.58
CA VAL A 256 6.45 -6.04 -12.56
C VAL A 256 6.87 -4.84 -11.69
N VAL A 257 6.20 -3.69 -11.85
CA VAL A 257 6.47 -2.50 -11.03
C VAL A 257 6.11 -2.73 -9.57
N ASN A 258 4.91 -3.20 -9.26
CA ASN A 258 4.43 -3.35 -7.89
C ASN A 258 5.27 -4.37 -7.12
N LYS A 259 5.70 -5.46 -7.78
CA LYS A 259 6.69 -6.38 -7.21
C LYS A 259 7.98 -5.64 -6.84
N ARG A 260 8.53 -4.81 -7.73
CA ARG A 260 9.75 -4.06 -7.44
C ARG A 260 9.58 -3.03 -6.32
N LEU A 261 8.42 -2.38 -6.25
CA LEU A 261 8.09 -1.45 -5.16
C LEU A 261 8.03 -2.19 -3.81
N VAL A 262 7.45 -3.39 -3.76
CA VAL A 262 7.48 -4.24 -2.55
C VAL A 262 8.91 -4.67 -2.21
N GLU A 263 9.71 -5.15 -3.17
CA GLU A 263 11.13 -5.50 -2.94
C GLU A 263 11.94 -4.33 -2.34
N LEU A 264 11.76 -3.11 -2.87
CA LEU A 264 12.44 -1.89 -2.39
C LEU A 264 11.92 -1.43 -1.03
N LEU A 265 10.62 -1.58 -0.77
CA LEU A 265 9.98 -1.28 0.51
C LEU A 265 10.45 -2.24 1.60
N GLU A 266 10.44 -3.56 1.35
CA GLU A 266 10.96 -4.57 2.27
C GLU A 266 12.45 -4.33 2.56
N THR A 267 13.24 -3.98 1.54
CA THR A 267 14.66 -3.61 1.69
C THR A 267 14.84 -2.34 2.54
N ARG A 268 14.00 -1.30 2.37
CA ARG A 268 14.06 -0.06 3.16
C ARG A 268 13.58 -0.26 4.60
N VAL A 269 12.51 -1.04 4.82
CA VAL A 269 12.01 -1.41 6.15
C VAL A 269 13.04 -2.25 6.91
N GLY A 270 13.63 -3.27 6.26
CA GLY A 270 14.61 -4.17 6.85
C GLY A 270 15.82 -3.46 7.47
N LYS A 271 16.20 -2.28 6.96
CA LYS A 271 17.28 -1.44 7.54
C LYS A 271 17.07 -1.08 9.02
N LEU A 272 15.88 -1.27 9.60
CA LEU A 272 15.67 -1.18 11.06
C LEU A 272 16.61 -2.11 11.84
N HIS A 273 17.08 -3.21 11.22
CA HIS A 273 18.08 -4.09 11.84
C HIS A 273 19.38 -3.37 12.22
N LEU A 274 19.71 -2.23 11.58
CA LEU A 274 20.90 -1.45 11.86
C LEU A 274 20.87 -0.84 13.26
N VAL A 275 19.68 -0.44 13.74
CA VAL A 275 19.47 0.01 15.12
C VAL A 275 19.83 -1.10 16.09
N GLY A 276 19.49 -2.35 15.77
CA GLY A 276 19.88 -3.53 16.55
C GLY A 276 21.39 -3.79 16.56
N THR A 277 22.09 -3.61 15.43
CA THR A 277 23.55 -3.82 15.37
C THR A 277 24.36 -2.67 15.98
N GLU A 278 23.85 -1.43 15.95
CA GLU A 278 24.45 -0.33 16.72
C GLU A 278 24.36 -0.62 18.23
N ILE A 279 23.19 -1.05 18.73
CA ILE A 279 23.02 -1.54 20.11
C ILE A 279 24.02 -2.66 20.42
N GLU A 280 24.11 -3.69 19.57
CA GLU A 280 25.06 -4.80 19.73
C GLU A 280 26.52 -4.32 19.84
N SER A 281 26.94 -3.40 18.96
CA SER A 281 28.31 -2.85 18.96
C SER A 281 28.64 -2.05 20.24
N THR A 282 27.68 -1.27 20.73
CA THR A 282 27.84 -0.47 21.96
C THR A 282 27.81 -1.31 23.24
N LEU A 283 27.11 -2.45 23.23
CA LEU A 283 27.18 -3.44 24.31
C LEU A 283 28.50 -4.23 24.29
N ALA A 284 29.02 -4.55 23.10
CA ALA A 284 30.30 -5.24 22.94
C ALA A 284 31.52 -4.36 23.30
N THR A 285 31.38 -3.03 23.27
CA THR A 285 32.44 -2.04 23.58
C THR A 285 32.20 -1.28 24.89
N TRP A 286 31.41 -1.85 25.79
CA TRP A 286 30.95 -1.21 27.02
C TRP A 286 32.07 -0.94 28.03
N ASP A 287 32.24 0.31 28.48
CA ASP A 287 33.21 0.68 29.52
C ASP A 287 32.65 1.66 30.57
N LYS A 288 32.94 1.35 31.84
CA LYS A 288 32.26 1.81 33.04
C LYS A 288 32.57 3.27 33.36
N GLY A 289 31.69 4.16 32.89
CA GLY A 289 31.86 5.61 33.05
C GLY A 289 32.33 6.34 31.81
N ILE A 290 32.59 5.63 30.70
CA ILE A 290 32.78 6.22 29.36
C ILE A 290 31.49 6.05 28.56
N THR A 291 31.03 4.82 28.30
CA THR A 291 29.75 4.56 27.59
C THR A 291 28.52 4.94 28.43
N ASP A 292 28.71 5.06 29.74
CA ASP A 292 27.71 5.46 30.74
C ASP A 292 27.64 6.97 31.00
N HIS A 293 28.55 7.78 30.44
CA HIS A 293 28.69 9.16 30.91
C HIS A 293 27.47 10.01 30.53
N HIS A 294 26.91 10.73 31.50
CA HIS A 294 25.84 11.69 31.31
C HIS A 294 26.28 13.06 31.81
N ALA A 295 26.43 13.98 30.87
CA ALA A 295 26.74 15.37 31.13
C ALA A 295 25.59 16.02 31.93
N SER A 296 25.92 16.77 32.99
CA SER A 296 24.95 17.44 33.85
C SER A 296 24.19 18.52 33.09
N LEU A 297 22.97 18.84 33.53
CA LEU A 297 22.24 20.03 33.03
C LEU A 297 22.90 21.37 33.41
N TRP A 298 24.00 21.33 34.18
CA TRP A 298 24.71 22.51 34.67
C TRP A 298 26.24 22.40 34.53
N ASP A 299 26.73 21.60 33.57
CA ASP A 299 28.18 21.56 33.29
C ASP A 299 28.70 22.89 32.75
N GLU A 300 29.96 23.17 33.05
CA GLU A 300 30.67 24.39 32.63
C GLU A 300 30.67 24.55 31.11
N ASP A 301 30.83 23.46 30.35
CA ASP A 301 30.74 23.44 28.88
C ASP A 301 29.38 23.94 28.35
N MET A 302 28.27 23.57 29.00
CA MET A 302 26.93 23.99 28.56
C MET A 302 26.71 25.48 28.86
N MET A 303 27.19 25.93 30.02
CA MET A 303 27.16 27.34 30.45
C MET A 303 28.09 28.24 29.62
N ALA A 304 29.11 27.67 28.98
CA ALA A 304 30.03 28.36 28.08
C ALA A 304 29.51 28.53 26.64
N THR A 305 28.40 27.88 26.25
CA THR A 305 27.85 28.02 24.89
C THR A 305 27.24 29.40 24.64
N GLU A 306 27.71 30.11 23.61
CA GLU A 306 27.21 31.45 23.32
C GLU A 306 25.76 31.44 22.82
N LEU A 307 24.87 32.04 23.62
CA LEU A 307 23.44 32.22 23.30
C LEU A 307 23.17 33.07 22.04
N SER A 308 24.20 33.77 21.53
CA SER A 308 24.16 34.69 20.38
C SER A 308 23.71 34.01 19.08
N ASN A 309 24.25 32.82 18.80
CA ASN A 309 23.86 31.96 17.68
C ASN A 309 23.55 30.51 18.14
N GLY A 310 23.94 30.12 19.36
CA GLY A 310 23.81 28.76 19.87
C GLY A 310 22.40 28.34 20.34
N GLY A 311 21.39 29.23 20.34
CA GLY A 311 20.10 28.99 21.00
C GLY A 311 19.36 27.69 20.60
N ASN A 312 19.47 27.25 19.34
CA ASN A 312 18.92 25.95 18.91
C ASN A 312 19.74 24.75 19.41
N ILE A 313 21.07 24.89 19.47
CA ILE A 313 21.99 23.87 19.98
C ILE A 313 21.77 23.73 21.48
N PHE A 314 21.74 24.84 22.23
CA PHE A 314 21.41 24.87 23.66
C PHE A 314 20.05 24.22 23.98
N LYS A 315 19.04 24.45 23.13
CA LYS A 315 17.75 23.75 23.22
C LYS A 315 17.88 22.24 22.94
N GLN A 316 18.63 21.84 21.93
CA GLN A 316 18.88 20.43 21.62
C GLN A 316 19.68 19.73 22.72
N ASP A 317 20.65 20.40 23.35
CA ASP A 317 21.45 19.91 24.47
C ASP A 317 20.60 19.76 25.74
N ILE A 318 19.74 20.72 26.07
CA ILE A 318 18.77 20.56 27.17
C ILE A 318 17.86 19.36 26.89
N ILE A 319 17.36 19.21 25.66
CA ILE A 319 16.54 18.06 25.25
C ILE A 319 17.34 16.75 25.38
N ALA A 320 18.58 16.70 24.90
CA ALA A 320 19.44 15.52 25.01
C ALA A 320 19.71 15.15 26.47
N ARG A 321 20.15 16.10 27.30
CA ARG A 321 20.47 15.90 28.72
C ARG A 321 19.23 15.54 29.55
N THR A 322 18.06 16.17 29.31
CA THR A 322 16.80 15.79 29.99
C THR A 322 16.28 14.41 29.59
N PHE A 323 16.51 13.97 28.36
CA PHE A 323 16.23 12.58 27.93
C PHE A 323 17.36 11.59 28.30
N GLY A 324 18.49 12.06 28.85
CA GLY A 324 19.64 11.22 29.19
C GLY A 324 20.39 10.67 27.97
N ARG A 325 20.31 11.34 26.82
CA ARG A 325 21.06 11.01 25.60
C ARG A 325 22.53 11.38 25.81
N ASN A 326 23.38 10.36 25.83
CA ASN A 326 24.84 10.46 25.67
C ASN A 326 25.21 10.16 24.20
N ASP A 327 26.50 10.14 23.83
CA ASP A 327 26.92 9.86 22.43
C ASP A 327 26.39 8.51 21.93
N THR A 328 26.46 7.46 22.76
CA THR A 328 26.03 6.10 22.40
C THR A 328 24.52 6.03 22.14
N VAL A 329 23.67 6.58 23.02
CA VAL A 329 22.21 6.67 22.77
C VAL A 329 21.94 7.55 21.55
N SER A 330 22.63 8.68 21.41
CA SER A 330 22.42 9.61 20.29
C SER A 330 22.73 8.96 18.94
N ARG A 331 23.76 8.12 18.86
CA ARG A 331 24.10 7.33 17.66
C ARG A 331 22.97 6.38 17.25
N VAL A 332 22.43 5.62 18.20
CA VAL A 332 21.31 4.69 17.95
C VAL A 332 20.03 5.45 17.57
N VAL A 333 19.73 6.55 18.26
CA VAL A 333 18.55 7.40 17.96
C VAL A 333 18.69 8.06 16.58
N ASN A 334 19.86 8.58 16.22
CA ASN A 334 20.11 9.16 14.89
C ASN A 334 19.99 8.10 13.77
N SER A 335 20.43 6.87 14.02
CA SER A 335 20.24 5.73 13.10
C SER A 335 18.74 5.40 12.93
N PHE A 336 17.98 5.38 14.03
CA PHE A 336 16.52 5.20 13.98
C PHE A 336 15.80 6.34 13.26
N GLN A 337 16.18 7.60 13.49
CA GLN A 337 15.60 8.77 12.82
C GLN A 337 15.90 8.78 11.31
N THR A 338 17.14 8.43 10.93
CA THR A 338 17.53 8.28 9.52
C THR A 338 16.70 7.19 8.83
N TRP A 339 16.48 6.06 9.51
CA TRP A 339 15.57 5.02 9.02
C TRP A 339 14.11 5.50 8.96
N ARG A 340 13.61 6.18 9.99
CA ARG A 340 12.24 6.70 10.06
C ARG A 340 11.93 7.62 8.88
N HIS A 341 12.83 8.53 8.52
CA HIS A 341 12.64 9.42 7.37
C HIS A 341 12.53 8.63 6.05
N LEU A 342 13.28 7.54 5.86
CA LEU A 342 13.14 6.66 4.68
C LEU A 342 11.78 5.93 4.62
N ILE A 343 11.10 5.76 5.76
CA ILE A 343 9.74 5.21 5.84
C ILE A 343 8.68 6.30 5.66
N GLU A 344 8.90 7.51 6.19
CA GLU A 344 8.06 8.68 5.94
C GLU A 344 8.06 9.05 4.45
N GLU A 345 9.22 8.97 3.76
CA GLU A 345 9.31 9.07 2.29
C GLU A 345 8.37 8.08 1.59
N ILE A 346 8.44 6.78 1.93
CA ILE A 346 7.56 5.75 1.35
C ILE A 346 6.09 6.10 1.60
N GLY A 347 5.75 6.50 2.82
CA GLY A 347 4.40 6.94 3.18
C GLY A 347 3.91 8.11 2.33
N THR A 348 4.74 9.15 2.16
CA THR A 348 4.38 10.31 1.32
C THR A 348 4.18 9.94 -0.15
N VAL A 349 5.03 9.08 -0.73
CA VAL A 349 4.89 8.63 -2.12
C VAL A 349 3.67 7.70 -2.30
N ILE A 350 3.36 6.85 -1.32
CA ILE A 350 2.11 6.07 -1.31
C ILE A 350 0.88 7.01 -1.21
N ASP A 351 0.96 8.10 -0.45
CA ASP A 351 -0.07 9.12 -0.36
C ASP A 351 -0.13 10.08 -1.57
N GLU A 352 0.92 10.18 -2.37
CA GLU A 352 0.91 10.80 -3.71
C GLU A 352 0.18 9.87 -4.69
N LEU A 353 0.50 8.57 -4.70
CA LEU A 353 -0.19 7.56 -5.51
C LEU A 353 -1.71 7.51 -5.24
N LYS A 354 -2.15 7.59 -3.98
CA LYS A 354 -3.58 7.68 -3.61
C LYS A 354 -4.31 8.89 -4.20
N LYS A 355 -3.57 9.94 -4.60
CA LYS A 355 -4.10 11.21 -5.14
C LYS A 355 -3.97 11.32 -6.66
N GLN A 356 -3.32 10.37 -7.34
CA GLN A 356 -3.19 10.38 -8.80
C GLN A 356 -4.57 10.22 -9.48
N ARG A 357 -4.87 11.13 -10.39
CA ARG A 357 -6.03 11.12 -11.30
C ARG A 357 -5.54 10.82 -12.71
N TRP A 358 -6.27 10.02 -13.46
CA TRP A 358 -5.83 9.46 -14.75
C TRP A 358 -6.81 9.81 -15.89
N ASP A 359 -7.29 11.05 -15.94
CA ASP A 359 -8.52 11.41 -16.67
C ASP A 359 -8.31 12.30 -17.92
N ASP A 360 -7.09 12.79 -18.19
CA ASP A 360 -6.87 13.83 -19.20
C ASP A 360 -6.50 13.29 -20.61
N ASP A 361 -6.98 14.01 -21.63
CA ASP A 361 -6.51 14.05 -23.03
C ASP A 361 -6.77 12.86 -23.97
N LEU A 362 -8.00 12.33 -24.00
CA LEU A 362 -8.53 11.64 -25.21
C LEU A 362 -9.92 12.18 -25.60
N GLU A 363 -10.05 12.61 -26.86
CA GLU A 363 -11.33 12.90 -27.53
C GLU A 363 -12.03 11.62 -28.04
N ASP A 364 -11.38 10.46 -27.86
CA ASP A 364 -11.91 9.13 -28.15
C ASP A 364 -12.79 8.63 -26.99
N ILE A 365 -13.90 7.97 -27.34
CA ILE A 365 -14.95 7.56 -26.40
C ILE A 365 -14.54 6.26 -25.68
N GLU A 366 -13.82 6.36 -24.55
CA GLU A 366 -13.80 5.29 -23.53
C GLU A 366 -15.12 5.32 -22.73
N ASP A 367 -15.74 4.16 -22.48
CA ASP A 367 -16.95 4.08 -21.65
C ASP A 367 -16.63 4.44 -20.18
N ASP A 368 -17.49 5.23 -19.51
CA ASP A 368 -17.26 5.71 -18.13
C ASP A 368 -16.90 4.60 -17.12
N GLU A 369 -17.53 3.42 -17.25
CA GLU A 369 -17.24 2.25 -16.38
C GLU A 369 -15.78 1.74 -16.52
N SER A 370 -15.16 1.94 -17.69
CA SER A 370 -13.76 1.58 -17.94
C SER A 370 -12.79 2.60 -17.31
N LEU A 371 -13.17 3.88 -17.26
CA LEU A 371 -12.44 4.94 -16.57
C LEU A 371 -12.47 4.72 -15.06
N ASP A 372 -13.65 4.50 -14.51
CA ASP A 372 -13.86 4.33 -13.07
C ASP A 372 -13.16 3.07 -12.55
N SER A 373 -13.26 1.94 -13.27
CA SER A 373 -12.53 0.72 -12.93
C SER A 373 -11.01 0.90 -13.01
N ARG A 374 -10.49 1.63 -13.99
CA ARG A 374 -9.06 1.99 -14.11
C ARG A 374 -8.58 2.89 -12.95
N GLN A 375 -9.35 3.90 -12.57
CA GLN A 375 -9.05 4.81 -11.45
C GLN A 375 -9.08 4.07 -10.09
N ASN A 376 -10.01 3.14 -9.90
CA ASN A 376 -10.05 2.26 -8.73
C ASN A 376 -8.79 1.37 -8.66
N LEU A 377 -8.41 0.74 -9.77
CA LEU A 377 -7.25 -0.16 -9.87
C LEU A 377 -5.93 0.54 -9.51
N LEU A 378 -5.67 1.70 -10.13
CA LEU A 378 -4.36 2.35 -10.08
C LEU A 378 -4.16 3.28 -8.87
N SER A 379 -5.24 3.84 -8.32
CA SER A 379 -5.17 4.84 -7.24
C SER A 379 -5.87 4.44 -5.94
N LYS A 380 -6.57 3.28 -5.89
CA LYS A 380 -7.11 2.72 -4.63
C LYS A 380 -6.50 1.36 -4.31
N GLU A 381 -6.59 0.37 -5.20
CA GLU A 381 -6.06 -0.98 -4.92
C GLU A 381 -4.54 -1.00 -4.75
N ASP A 382 -3.79 -0.46 -5.72
CA ASP A 382 -2.32 -0.47 -5.69
C ASP A 382 -1.76 0.23 -4.44
N PRO A 383 -2.20 1.44 -4.05
CA PRO A 383 -1.68 2.07 -2.84
C PRO A 383 -2.15 1.40 -1.55
N GLN A 384 -3.32 0.73 -1.52
CA GLN A 384 -3.76 -0.06 -0.37
C GLN A 384 -2.93 -1.35 -0.22
N MET A 385 -2.58 -2.00 -1.34
CA MET A 385 -1.70 -3.17 -1.35
C MET A 385 -0.30 -2.80 -0.84
N LEU A 386 0.28 -1.70 -1.33
CA LEU A 386 1.58 -1.20 -0.86
C LEU A 386 1.53 -0.77 0.63
N GLN A 387 0.43 -0.15 1.09
CA GLN A 387 0.23 0.18 2.50
C GLN A 387 0.15 -1.07 3.38
N GLY A 388 -0.61 -2.10 2.98
CA GLY A 388 -0.71 -3.36 3.72
C GLY A 388 0.63 -4.11 3.79
N HIS A 389 1.42 -4.09 2.71
CA HIS A 389 2.79 -4.59 2.73
C HIS A 389 3.72 -3.75 3.62
N LEU A 390 3.57 -2.42 3.66
CA LEU A 390 4.30 -1.55 4.58
C LEU A 390 4.02 -1.92 6.03
N ASP A 391 2.75 -1.96 6.42
CA ASP A 391 2.34 -2.19 7.80
C ASP A 391 2.72 -3.60 8.29
N SER A 392 2.56 -4.63 7.45
CA SER A 392 3.01 -6.00 7.75
C SER A 392 4.53 -6.13 7.84
N SER A 393 5.29 -5.39 7.00
CA SER A 393 6.76 -5.41 7.04
C SER A 393 7.29 -4.65 8.26
N LEU A 394 6.68 -3.52 8.61
CA LEU A 394 7.00 -2.77 9.83
C LEU A 394 6.73 -3.61 11.07
N GLU A 395 5.60 -4.31 11.14
CA GLU A 395 5.30 -5.21 12.25
C GLU A 395 6.38 -6.30 12.41
N LYS A 396 6.76 -6.99 11.33
CA LYS A 396 7.86 -7.99 11.35
C LYS A 396 9.18 -7.37 11.80
N ALA A 397 9.58 -6.23 11.25
CA ALA A 397 10.84 -5.58 11.58
C ALA A 397 10.89 -5.11 13.05
N PHE A 398 9.78 -4.61 13.61
CA PHE A 398 9.70 -4.29 15.03
C PHE A 398 9.65 -5.55 15.92
N GLN A 399 9.06 -6.66 15.47
CA GLN A 399 9.15 -7.95 16.17
C GLN A 399 10.59 -8.49 16.17
N GLU A 400 11.33 -8.40 15.06
CA GLU A 400 12.75 -8.77 14.98
C GLU A 400 13.66 -7.88 15.84
N LEU A 401 13.40 -6.57 15.90
CA LEU A 401 14.11 -5.67 16.81
C LEU A 401 13.79 -6.01 18.28
N HIS A 402 12.54 -6.34 18.59
CA HIS A 402 12.12 -6.73 19.94
C HIS A 402 12.76 -8.06 20.39
N THR A 403 12.84 -9.07 19.52
CA THR A 403 13.52 -10.34 19.87
C THR A 403 15.02 -10.13 20.07
N LYS A 404 15.70 -9.37 19.20
CA LYS A 404 17.12 -9.00 19.39
C LYS A 404 17.38 -8.29 20.72
N ILE A 405 16.59 -7.26 21.03
CA ILE A 405 16.71 -6.52 22.31
C ILE A 405 16.44 -7.45 23.50
N THR A 406 15.48 -8.38 23.38
CA THR A 406 15.22 -9.40 24.41
C THR A 406 16.43 -10.32 24.61
N THR A 407 17.06 -10.82 23.54
CA THR A 407 18.26 -11.65 23.66
C THR A 407 19.44 -10.90 24.28
N PHE A 408 19.60 -9.59 24.02
CA PHE A 408 20.61 -8.77 24.70
C PHE A 408 20.30 -8.60 26.20
N VAL A 409 19.04 -8.35 26.57
CA VAL A 409 18.61 -8.25 27.97
C VAL A 409 18.85 -9.56 28.73
N GLU A 410 18.60 -10.71 28.10
CA GLU A 410 18.92 -12.03 28.67
C GLU A 410 20.43 -12.26 28.81
N GLN A 411 21.22 -11.93 27.77
CA GLN A 411 22.67 -12.10 27.75
C GLN A 411 23.40 -11.28 28.83
N TYR A 412 22.99 -10.02 29.05
CA TYR A 412 23.66 -9.09 29.97
C TYR A 412 23.01 -9.02 31.37
N LYS A 413 21.95 -9.81 31.63
CA LYS A 413 21.19 -9.83 32.89
C LYS A 413 22.05 -9.99 34.14
N ASP A 414 22.97 -10.96 34.11
CA ASP A 414 23.79 -11.34 35.28
C ASP A 414 25.16 -10.63 35.29
N SER A 415 25.35 -9.61 34.45
CA SER A 415 26.59 -8.81 34.39
C SER A 415 26.70 -7.78 35.53
N GLU A 416 27.93 -7.38 35.88
CA GLU A 416 28.20 -6.35 36.90
C GLU A 416 27.63 -4.96 36.53
N HIS A 417 27.19 -4.77 35.27
CA HIS A 417 26.68 -3.49 34.76
C HIS A 417 25.23 -3.59 34.27
N SER A 418 24.54 -4.69 34.59
CA SER A 418 23.16 -4.99 34.17
C SER A 418 22.18 -3.84 34.38
N GLY A 419 22.24 -3.14 35.52
CA GLY A 419 21.41 -1.97 35.80
C GLY A 419 21.66 -0.78 34.86
N LYS A 420 22.91 -0.55 34.45
CA LYS A 420 23.26 0.52 33.51
C LYS A 420 22.99 0.15 32.05
N ILE A 421 23.32 -1.09 31.68
CA ILE A 421 22.97 -1.68 30.37
C ILE A 421 21.45 -1.64 30.17
N SER A 422 20.67 -1.91 31.22
CA SER A 422 19.23 -1.70 31.23
C SER A 422 18.90 -0.24 30.93
N MET A 423 19.36 0.73 31.74
CA MET A 423 19.08 2.17 31.51
C MET A 423 19.43 2.65 30.09
N TYR A 424 20.48 2.12 29.49
CA TYR A 424 20.85 2.39 28.10
C TYR A 424 19.80 1.88 27.09
N ILE A 425 19.50 0.58 27.14
CA ILE A 425 18.49 -0.07 26.28
C ILE A 425 17.12 0.60 26.43
N LEU A 426 16.76 0.97 27.66
CA LEU A 426 15.49 1.58 28.00
C LEU A 426 15.32 2.99 27.40
N ARG A 427 16.32 3.87 27.50
CA ARG A 427 16.27 5.21 26.89
C ARG A 427 16.10 5.13 25.37
N ILE A 428 16.76 4.17 24.73
CA ILE A 428 16.60 3.87 23.30
C ILE A 428 15.17 3.39 23.01
N LEU A 429 14.65 2.43 23.78
CA LEU A 429 13.26 1.96 23.63
C LEU A 429 12.22 3.07 23.83
N ARG A 430 12.44 4.00 24.75
CA ARG A 430 11.57 5.16 24.97
C ARG A 430 11.59 6.12 23.80
N ASP A 431 12.76 6.43 23.25
CA ASP A 431 12.88 7.37 22.12
C ASP A 431 12.30 6.76 20.83
N ILE A 432 12.60 5.48 20.56
CA ILE A 432 11.92 4.70 19.52
C ILE A 432 10.39 4.72 19.74
N ARG A 433 9.93 4.57 20.99
CA ARG A 433 8.50 4.52 21.33
C ARG A 433 7.78 5.88 21.23
N ALA A 434 8.48 6.97 21.50
CA ALA A 434 7.99 8.34 21.29
C ALA A 434 7.88 8.66 19.79
N GLU A 435 8.82 8.15 19.00
CA GLU A 435 8.94 8.39 17.56
C GLU A 435 8.49 7.17 16.71
N LEU A 436 7.46 6.42 17.16
CA LEU A 436 6.85 5.36 16.34
C LEU A 436 6.09 5.94 15.12
N PRO A 437 6.01 5.18 14.01
CA PRO A 437 5.03 5.44 12.95
C PRO A 437 3.59 5.41 13.49
N SER A 438 2.67 6.09 12.79
CA SER A 438 1.27 6.31 13.22
C SER A 438 0.35 5.08 13.09
N ASN A 439 0.85 3.89 13.42
CA ASN A 439 0.11 2.63 13.30
C ASN A 439 -0.65 2.34 14.62
N PRO A 440 -1.95 1.98 14.56
CA PRO A 440 -2.83 1.98 15.74
C PRO A 440 -2.49 0.92 16.82
N SER A 441 -1.60 -0.02 16.52
CA SER A 441 -1.25 -1.15 17.40
C SER A 441 -0.41 -0.80 18.66
N LEU A 442 -0.13 0.49 18.98
CA LEU A 442 1.10 0.88 19.72
C LEU A 442 1.04 1.75 21.05
N GLN A 443 -0.09 2.23 21.66
CA GLN A 443 -0.10 3.32 22.72
C GLN A 443 -1.21 3.31 23.90
N LYS A 444 -0.93 3.48 25.27
CA LYS A 444 -1.82 3.53 26.57
C LYS A 444 -1.06 4.02 27.92
N PHE A 445 -1.46 4.36 29.22
CA PHE A 445 -2.64 4.71 30.16
C PHE A 445 -2.28 5.31 31.64
N VAL A 446 -3.19 5.49 32.69
CA VAL A 446 -3.32 6.64 33.76
C VAL A 446 -3.45 6.46 35.39
N ALA A 447 -3.25 7.50 36.32
CA ALA A 447 -3.26 7.65 37.88
C ALA A 447 -3.16 9.08 38.69
N GLY A 448 -2.62 9.21 39.98
CA GLY A 448 -2.56 10.36 41.02
C GLY A 448 -1.91 10.12 42.47
N ARG A 449 -2.04 10.81 43.69
CA ARG A 449 -2.38 12.20 44.28
C ARG A 449 -2.25 12.42 45.89
N ALA A 450 -2.12 13.64 46.58
CA ALA A 450 -2.38 13.91 48.10
C ALA A 450 -2.62 15.36 48.83
N LEU A 451 -3.29 15.47 50.06
CA LEU A 451 -3.61 16.52 51.17
C LEU A 451 -4.90 16.26 52.11
N TRP A 452 -5.91 17.17 52.47
CA TRP A 452 -7.17 16.94 53.37
C TRP A 452 -8.34 18.04 53.47
N GLU A 453 -9.69 17.73 53.64
CA GLU A 453 -10.91 18.69 53.72
C GLU A 453 -12.38 18.10 54.15
N GLY A 454 -13.30 18.67 55.02
CA GLY A 454 -14.80 18.32 55.09
C GLY A 454 -15.73 18.56 56.36
N THR A 455 -17.09 18.33 56.32
CA THR A 455 -18.01 18.14 57.51
C THR A 455 -19.02 16.95 57.37
N PRO A 456 -19.10 15.98 58.31
CA PRO A 456 -18.08 15.71 59.35
C PRO A 456 -16.70 15.64 58.71
N GLU A 457 -15.64 15.85 59.50
CA GLU A 457 -14.30 16.01 58.96
C GLU A 457 -13.87 14.71 58.25
N LEU A 458 -13.78 14.77 56.93
CA LEU A 458 -13.49 13.63 56.09
C LEU A 458 -12.17 13.84 55.37
N PRO A 459 -11.45 12.74 55.08
CA PRO A 459 -10.49 12.73 54.01
C PRO A 459 -11.17 13.14 52.69
N VAL A 460 -10.93 14.38 52.24
CA VAL A 460 -10.88 14.67 50.80
C VAL A 460 -9.54 14.22 50.20
N GLN A 461 -8.63 13.80 51.09
CA GLN A 461 -7.17 13.94 51.07
C GLN A 461 -6.43 12.71 51.68
N PRO A 462 -5.42 12.05 51.09
CA PRO A 462 -4.63 10.96 51.70
C PRO A 462 -3.35 11.47 52.41
N SER A 463 -2.75 10.61 53.25
CA SER A 463 -1.69 11.00 54.20
C SER A 463 -0.35 11.43 53.59
N PRO A 464 0.48 12.21 54.32
CA PRO A 464 1.85 12.51 53.91
C PRO A 464 2.76 11.28 53.75
N ALA A 465 2.44 10.16 54.41
CA ALA A 465 3.17 8.90 54.23
C ALA A 465 2.83 8.28 52.87
N THR A 466 1.55 8.20 52.50
CA THR A 466 1.11 7.72 51.19
C THR A 466 1.56 8.65 50.05
N PHE A 467 1.58 9.97 50.27
CA PHE A 467 2.19 10.91 49.32
C PHE A 467 3.69 10.69 49.14
N LYS A 468 4.45 10.55 50.24
CA LYS A 468 5.89 10.27 50.19
C LYS A 468 6.18 8.89 49.59
N PHE A 469 5.32 7.90 49.79
CA PHE A 469 5.41 6.60 49.14
C PHE A 469 5.16 6.71 47.63
N LEU A 470 4.05 7.32 47.19
CA LEU A 470 3.76 7.50 45.77
C LEU A 470 4.79 8.39 45.07
N ARG A 471 5.27 9.46 45.73
CA ARG A 471 6.32 10.34 45.21
C ARG A 471 7.68 9.65 45.21
N GLY A 472 8.05 8.92 46.26
CA GLY A 472 9.30 8.16 46.33
C GLY A 472 9.33 6.97 45.37
N LEU A 473 8.18 6.35 45.11
CA LEU A 473 7.98 5.38 44.03
C LEU A 473 8.13 6.06 42.67
N SER A 474 7.43 7.17 42.41
CA SER A 474 7.54 7.93 41.16
C SER A 474 8.95 8.49 40.90
N THR A 475 9.66 8.91 41.94
CA THR A 475 11.07 9.33 41.89
C THR A 475 11.99 8.14 41.65
N SER A 476 11.87 7.04 42.40
CA SER A 476 12.63 5.81 42.10
C SER A 476 12.36 5.27 40.69
N MET A 477 11.13 5.44 40.18
CA MET A 477 10.75 5.11 38.82
C MET A 477 11.41 6.05 37.80
N ALA A 478 11.54 7.34 38.08
CA ALA A 478 12.23 8.30 37.23
C ALA A 478 13.76 8.15 37.25
N ASP A 479 14.34 7.92 38.44
CA ASP A 479 15.77 7.72 38.68
C ASP A 479 16.28 6.42 38.06
N ALA A 480 15.45 5.36 38.07
CA ALA A 480 15.72 4.11 37.34
C ALA A 480 15.53 4.24 35.82
N GLY A 481 14.93 5.35 35.36
CA GLY A 481 14.67 5.64 33.96
C GLY A 481 13.19 5.89 33.65
N ALA A 482 12.92 6.97 32.93
CA ALA A 482 11.59 7.43 32.49
C ALA A 482 10.95 6.54 31.39
N ASP A 483 11.37 5.27 31.31
CA ASP A 483 11.40 4.47 30.09
C ASP A 483 11.02 2.99 30.35
N LEU A 484 11.38 2.44 31.52
CA LEU A 484 10.93 1.14 32.06
C LEU A 484 9.42 0.90 32.00
N TRP A 485 8.64 1.96 32.14
CA TRP A 485 7.27 1.87 32.61
C TRP A 485 6.27 1.73 31.46
N SER A 486 6.29 0.57 30.82
CA SER A 486 5.25 0.15 29.87
C SER A 486 3.92 -0.12 30.59
N PRO A 487 2.74 0.00 29.95
CA PRO A 487 1.46 -0.28 30.61
C PRO A 487 1.33 -1.71 31.18
N VAL A 488 2.12 -2.67 30.68
CA VAL A 488 2.16 -4.04 31.22
C VAL A 488 3.13 -4.16 32.40
N ALA A 489 4.30 -3.51 32.33
CA ALA A 489 5.20 -3.38 33.48
C ALA A 489 4.52 -2.62 34.63
N ILE A 490 3.81 -1.53 34.32
CA ILE A 490 2.96 -0.79 35.24
C ILE A 490 1.81 -1.67 35.76
N LYS A 491 1.12 -2.47 34.93
CA LYS A 491 0.03 -3.34 35.40
C LYS A 491 0.54 -4.47 36.32
N THR A 492 1.66 -5.11 35.98
CA THR A 492 2.26 -6.17 36.80
C THR A 492 2.83 -5.61 38.10
N LEU A 493 3.51 -4.45 38.06
CA LEU A 493 3.90 -3.68 39.24
C LEU A 493 2.66 -3.29 40.09
N LYS A 494 1.60 -2.76 39.48
CA LYS A 494 0.36 -2.38 40.18
C LYS A 494 -0.29 -3.60 40.87
N VAL A 495 -0.37 -4.77 40.22
CA VAL A 495 -0.90 -6.01 40.81
C VAL A 495 0.03 -6.62 41.88
N HIS A 496 1.35 -6.55 41.70
CA HIS A 496 2.31 -7.02 42.69
C HIS A 496 2.30 -6.14 43.95
N LEU A 497 2.28 -4.81 43.77
CA LEU A 497 2.11 -3.83 44.85
C LEU A 497 0.75 -3.98 45.54
N ASP A 498 -0.36 -4.21 44.81
CA ASP A 498 -1.69 -4.44 45.39
C ASP A 498 -1.67 -5.60 46.40
N SER A 499 -0.97 -6.69 46.05
CA SER A 499 -0.79 -7.84 46.94
C SER A 499 0.21 -7.60 48.07
N GLN A 500 1.36 -6.97 47.81
CA GLN A 500 2.43 -6.72 48.80
C GLN A 500 2.04 -5.65 49.84
N VAL A 501 1.39 -4.57 49.40
CA VAL A 501 0.89 -3.52 50.27
C VAL A 501 -0.19 -4.08 51.20
N LYS A 502 -1.14 -4.89 50.68
CA LYS A 502 -2.12 -5.58 51.53
C LYS A 502 -1.44 -6.43 52.59
N GLU A 503 -0.55 -7.35 52.20
CA GLU A 503 0.03 -8.32 53.13
C GLU A 503 0.76 -7.63 54.30
N LYS A 504 1.51 -6.58 54.02
CA LYS A 504 2.24 -5.81 55.04
C LYS A 504 1.31 -4.97 55.92
N TRP A 505 0.27 -4.36 55.35
CA TRP A 505 -0.71 -3.57 56.10
C TRP A 505 -1.58 -4.44 57.02
N SER A 506 -1.99 -5.63 56.54
CA SER A 506 -2.75 -6.60 57.35
C SER A 506 -1.97 -7.09 58.57
N LYS A 507 -0.67 -7.40 58.43
CA LYS A 507 0.17 -7.83 59.57
C LYS A 507 0.29 -6.74 60.64
N VAL A 508 0.64 -5.52 60.23
CA VAL A 508 0.73 -4.36 61.14
C VAL A 508 -0.61 -4.05 61.82
N LEU A 509 -1.74 -4.24 61.12
CA LEU A 509 -3.07 -4.06 61.71
C LEU A 509 -3.39 -5.14 62.76
N GLN A 510 -3.01 -6.40 62.52
CA GLN A 510 -3.21 -7.52 63.44
C GLN A 510 -2.33 -7.40 64.70
N GLU A 511 -1.06 -7.04 64.54
CA GLU A 511 -0.11 -6.73 65.62
C GLU A 511 -0.64 -5.59 66.52
N LYS A 512 -1.23 -4.55 65.91
CA LYS A 512 -1.81 -3.43 66.65
C LYS A 512 -3.12 -3.81 67.37
N THR A 513 -3.97 -4.67 66.82
CA THR A 513 -5.14 -5.17 67.55
C THR A 513 -4.77 -6.06 68.74
N ALA A 514 -3.80 -6.96 68.59
CA ALA A 514 -3.30 -7.79 69.69
C ALA A 514 -2.69 -6.96 70.83
N SER A 515 -2.07 -5.82 70.49
CA SER A 515 -1.54 -4.87 71.48
C SER A 515 -2.65 -4.20 72.31
N ASN A 516 -3.77 -3.81 71.70
CA ASN A 516 -4.90 -3.18 72.41
C ASN A 516 -5.67 -4.16 73.31
N GLU A 517 -5.80 -5.43 72.92
CA GLU A 517 -6.47 -6.46 73.74
C GLU A 517 -5.74 -6.72 75.07
N ILE A 518 -4.40 -6.63 75.08
CA ILE A 518 -3.59 -6.76 76.29
C ILE A 518 -3.86 -5.60 77.27
N THR A 519 -4.04 -4.37 76.77
CA THR A 519 -4.38 -3.21 77.62
C THR A 519 -5.81 -3.23 78.16
N ALA A 520 -6.77 -3.80 77.42
CA ALA A 520 -8.18 -3.81 77.81
C ALA A 520 -8.47 -4.65 79.07
N SER A 521 -7.65 -5.67 79.35
CA SER A 521 -7.80 -6.52 80.55
C SER A 521 -7.30 -5.89 81.85
N SER A 522 -6.83 -4.63 81.81
CA SER A 522 -6.19 -3.94 82.94
C SER A 522 -7.09 -2.93 83.68
N ILE A 523 -8.34 -2.72 83.25
CA ILE A 523 -9.25 -1.70 83.81
C ILE A 523 -10.60 -2.31 84.19
N ASP A 524 -10.61 -3.18 85.20
CA ASP A 524 -11.83 -3.57 85.93
C ASP A 524 -11.48 -4.24 87.28
N THR A 525 -11.47 -3.50 88.39
CA THR A 525 -11.82 -3.93 89.79
C THR A 525 -11.39 -2.92 90.87
N SER A 526 -12.33 -2.08 91.35
CA SER A 526 -12.58 -1.67 92.75
C SER A 526 -13.43 -0.38 92.76
N ASP A 527 -14.75 -0.31 92.98
CA ASP A 527 -15.69 -0.91 93.96
C ASP A 527 -16.04 0.04 95.13
N ALA A 528 -17.26 -0.12 95.67
CA ALA A 528 -17.85 0.41 96.92
C ALA A 528 -18.60 1.79 96.99
N GLN A 529 -19.94 1.66 97.15
CA GLN A 529 -20.81 2.28 98.19
C GLN A 529 -21.52 3.66 98.00
N ASN A 530 -22.87 3.56 97.87
CA ASN A 530 -23.94 4.18 98.71
C ASN A 530 -24.07 5.73 98.87
N SER A 531 -25.28 6.34 98.96
CA SER A 531 -26.66 5.85 98.77
C SER A 531 -27.74 6.96 98.82
N ALA A 532 -28.75 6.84 97.93
CA ALA A 532 -30.19 7.18 98.09
C ALA A 532 -30.71 8.65 98.20
N GLU A 533 -31.86 8.87 97.51
CA GLU A 533 -32.95 9.86 97.75
C GLU A 533 -32.61 11.38 97.66
N THR A 534 -33.29 12.25 96.88
CA THR A 534 -34.52 12.16 96.02
C THR A 534 -34.48 13.26 94.91
N GLU A 535 -35.36 13.16 93.91
CA GLU A 535 -35.79 14.10 92.83
C GLU A 535 -35.33 15.60 92.91
N GLU A 536 -35.05 16.32 91.81
CA GLU A 536 -35.15 16.05 90.36
C GLU A 536 -34.26 17.04 89.56
N SER A 537 -33.73 16.65 88.39
CA SER A 537 -32.99 17.48 87.39
C SER A 537 -31.67 18.18 87.87
N GLU A 538 -30.61 18.36 87.08
CA GLU A 538 -30.31 18.04 85.67
C GLU A 538 -29.00 17.22 85.58
N LYS A 539 -28.93 16.25 84.65
CA LYS A 539 -27.69 15.57 84.21
C LYS A 539 -27.49 15.86 82.70
N GLU A 540 -26.33 15.72 82.05
CA GLU A 540 -25.01 15.13 82.37
C GLU A 540 -23.93 16.19 82.00
N VAL A 541 -22.79 16.41 82.69
CA VAL A 541 -21.81 15.57 83.41
C VAL A 541 -20.79 14.85 82.51
N HIS A 542 -19.62 15.49 82.32
CA HIS A 542 -18.39 14.86 81.84
C HIS A 542 -17.94 13.71 82.77
N SER A 543 -17.49 12.57 82.23
CA SER A 543 -16.39 11.74 82.80
C SER A 543 -15.99 10.50 81.96
N LYS A 544 -15.67 10.65 80.67
CA LYS A 544 -15.15 9.54 79.82
C LYS A 544 -13.94 9.90 78.94
N VAL A 545 -13.50 11.16 79.02
CA VAL A 545 -12.88 11.87 77.89
C VAL A 545 -11.58 11.25 77.38
N ASP A 546 -10.63 10.86 78.23
CA ASP A 546 -9.32 10.36 77.75
C ASP A 546 -9.39 8.97 77.07
N GLY A 547 -10.31 8.10 77.49
CA GLY A 547 -10.54 6.82 76.82
C GLY A 547 -11.25 6.99 75.47
N GLU A 548 -12.26 7.85 75.42
CA GLU A 548 -12.96 8.18 74.17
C GLU A 548 -12.03 8.93 73.20
N LEU A 549 -11.13 9.82 73.66
CA LEU A 549 -10.17 10.55 72.83
C LEU A 549 -9.17 9.66 72.08
N ASP A 550 -8.63 8.61 72.72
CA ASP A 550 -7.71 7.69 72.02
C ASP A 550 -8.48 6.73 71.10
N GLU A 551 -9.71 6.34 71.44
CA GLU A 551 -10.61 5.66 70.51
C GLU A 551 -10.97 6.54 69.29
N GLU A 552 -11.23 7.84 69.48
CA GLU A 552 -11.52 8.79 68.40
C GLU A 552 -10.31 9.00 67.49
N LYS A 553 -9.13 9.27 68.05
CA LYS A 553 -7.86 9.30 67.28
C LYS A 553 -7.63 8.01 66.51
N GLN A 554 -7.96 6.85 67.09
CA GLN A 554 -7.83 5.55 66.43
C GLN A 554 -8.88 5.37 65.32
N LYS A 555 -10.13 5.82 65.50
CA LYS A 555 -11.17 5.86 64.47
C LYS A 555 -10.79 6.80 63.32
N ASP A 556 -10.23 7.97 63.61
CA ASP A 556 -9.79 8.94 62.60
C ASP A 556 -8.55 8.49 61.83
N LEU A 557 -7.60 7.83 62.51
CA LEU A 557 -6.48 7.15 61.85
C LEU A 557 -6.98 6.05 60.91
N LEU A 558 -8.03 5.31 61.29
CA LEU A 558 -8.67 4.31 60.43
C LEU A 558 -9.47 4.96 59.28
N LYS A 559 -10.13 6.12 59.48
CA LYS A 559 -10.73 6.93 58.39
C LYS A 559 -9.66 7.37 57.38
N GLN A 560 -8.50 7.84 57.85
CA GLN A 560 -7.34 8.18 57.01
C GLN A 560 -6.86 6.97 56.21
N TYR A 561 -6.64 5.82 56.87
CA TYR A 561 -6.22 4.60 56.19
C TYR A 561 -7.24 4.11 55.16
N LEU A 562 -8.54 4.21 55.45
CA LEU A 562 -9.61 3.90 54.50
C LEU A 562 -9.53 4.78 53.24
N PHE A 563 -9.23 6.08 53.38
CA PHE A 563 -9.06 6.97 52.23
C PHE A 563 -7.75 6.76 51.47
N ASP A 564 -6.63 6.56 52.18
CA ASP A 564 -5.35 6.19 51.58
C ASP A 564 -5.52 4.90 50.76
N ILE A 565 -6.26 3.92 51.29
CA ILE A 565 -6.67 2.70 50.57
C ILE A 565 -7.55 3.02 49.35
N PHE A 566 -8.56 3.91 49.44
CA PHE A 566 -9.36 4.26 48.25
C PHE A 566 -8.57 5.00 47.17
N VAL A 567 -7.59 5.83 47.55
CA VAL A 567 -6.66 6.49 46.64
C VAL A 567 -5.70 5.48 46.01
N LEU A 568 -5.12 4.56 46.80
CA LEU A 568 -4.31 3.46 46.28
C LEU A 568 -5.15 2.49 45.42
N GLN A 569 -6.44 2.29 45.71
CA GLN A 569 -7.34 1.57 44.80
C GLN A 569 -7.50 2.32 43.47
N GLN A 570 -7.58 3.66 43.44
CA GLN A 570 -7.54 4.39 42.16
C GLN A 570 -6.14 4.33 41.50
N ALA A 571 -5.06 4.15 42.28
CA ALA A 571 -3.69 3.94 41.80
C ALA A 571 -3.51 2.62 41.06
N LEU A 572 -3.94 1.54 41.68
CA LEU A 572 -3.60 0.18 41.27
C LEU A 572 -4.71 -0.47 40.42
N ALA A 573 -5.95 0.07 40.45
CA ALA A 573 -7.05 -0.47 39.64
C ALA A 573 -6.82 -0.31 38.13
N SER A 574 -6.99 -1.43 37.41
CA SER A 574 -7.15 -1.42 35.96
C SER A 574 -8.58 -1.00 35.57
N GLN A 575 -8.73 0.05 34.76
CA GLN A 575 -10.01 0.47 34.18
C GLN A 575 -10.49 -0.51 33.08
N SER A 576 -11.02 -1.67 33.47
CA SER A 576 -11.74 -2.57 32.56
C SER A 576 -13.24 -2.24 32.54
N LYS A 577 -13.65 -1.32 31.67
CA LYS A 577 -15.07 -1.14 31.35
C LYS A 577 -15.54 -2.29 30.47
N GLN A 578 -16.41 -3.14 31.04
CA GLN A 578 -17.30 -4.08 30.34
C GLN A 578 -16.57 -5.24 29.59
N SER A 579 -17.19 -6.41 29.36
CA SER A 579 -18.43 -6.99 29.93
C SER A 579 -18.52 -8.47 29.54
N GLY A 580 -19.34 -9.25 30.25
CA GLY A 580 -19.81 -10.56 29.78
C GLY A 580 -18.99 -11.76 30.24
N ASP A 581 -19.40 -12.29 31.39
CA ASP A 581 -19.31 -13.68 31.85
C ASP A 581 -17.99 -14.48 31.89
N MET A 582 -17.89 -15.22 33.01
CA MET A 582 -17.14 -16.47 33.19
C MET A 582 -15.64 -16.50 32.86
N GLU A 583 -14.88 -15.55 33.42
CA GLU A 583 -13.75 -15.98 34.26
C GLU A 583 -13.48 -15.01 35.43
N LYS A 584 -13.75 -15.46 36.67
CA LYS A 584 -13.57 -14.66 37.91
C LYS A 584 -12.11 -14.68 38.38
N GLY A 585 -11.19 -14.25 37.52
CA GLY A 585 -9.72 -14.38 37.65
C GLY A 585 -9.00 -13.36 38.55
N ILE A 586 -9.41 -13.21 39.81
CA ILE A 586 -8.58 -12.87 41.00
C ILE A 586 -7.43 -11.82 40.83
N THR A 587 -7.67 -10.69 40.15
CA THR A 587 -6.61 -9.66 39.89
C THR A 587 -7.00 -8.20 40.18
N GLY A 588 -8.11 -7.95 40.89
CA GLY A 588 -8.58 -6.58 41.17
C GLY A 588 -9.51 -6.43 42.39
N MET A 589 -9.32 -7.27 43.41
CA MET A 589 -10.13 -7.25 44.64
C MET A 589 -9.34 -7.27 45.95
N LYS A 590 -8.05 -7.63 45.99
CA LYS A 590 -7.34 -7.87 47.28
C LYS A 590 -7.38 -6.64 48.21
N LEU A 591 -7.09 -5.44 47.70
CA LEU A 591 -7.19 -4.18 48.46
C LEU A 591 -8.63 -3.74 48.76
N LYS A 592 -9.66 -4.36 48.15
CA LYS A 592 -11.08 -4.13 48.51
C LYS A 592 -11.46 -4.90 49.76
N ASP A 593 -11.06 -6.18 49.86
CA ASP A 593 -11.29 -6.95 51.09
C ASP A 593 -10.62 -6.26 52.30
N LEU A 594 -9.48 -5.57 52.10
CA LEU A 594 -8.84 -4.76 53.15
C LEU A 594 -9.66 -3.51 53.52
N SER A 595 -10.25 -2.80 52.55
CA SER A 595 -11.19 -1.71 52.88
C SER A 595 -12.44 -2.22 53.61
N GLU A 596 -12.97 -3.39 53.22
CA GLU A 596 -14.15 -3.98 53.88
C GLU A 596 -13.82 -4.45 55.31
N GLU A 597 -12.64 -5.02 55.55
CA GLU A 597 -12.16 -5.35 56.91
C GLU A 597 -12.03 -4.10 57.81
N ILE A 598 -11.58 -2.98 57.25
CA ILE A 598 -11.43 -1.70 57.97
C ILE A 598 -12.79 -1.01 58.17
N GLU A 599 -13.68 -1.04 57.19
CA GLU A 599 -15.05 -0.49 57.31
C GLU A 599 -15.84 -1.16 58.43
N VAL A 600 -15.76 -2.48 58.56
CA VAL A 600 -16.37 -3.25 59.67
C VAL A 600 -15.85 -2.79 61.04
N LYS A 601 -14.59 -2.35 61.12
CA LYS A 601 -13.96 -1.86 62.36
C LYS A 601 -14.34 -0.42 62.73
N ILE A 602 -14.65 0.45 61.76
CA ILE A 602 -14.99 1.87 62.04
C ILE A 602 -16.50 2.10 62.26
N LYS A 603 -17.39 1.29 61.66
CA LYS A 603 -18.86 1.44 61.73
C LYS A 603 -19.41 2.77 61.17
N LEU A 604 -18.79 3.31 60.11
CA LEU A 604 -19.21 4.56 59.43
C LEU A 604 -20.61 4.47 58.80
N GLU A 605 -21.30 5.60 58.67
CA GLU A 605 -22.60 5.65 57.98
C GLU A 605 -22.44 5.47 56.46
N MET A 606 -23.47 4.92 55.80
CA MET A 606 -23.44 4.67 54.35
C MET A 606 -23.28 5.96 53.51
N GLN A 607 -23.65 7.11 54.07
CA GLN A 607 -23.49 8.42 53.44
C GLN A 607 -22.04 8.91 53.52
N GLU A 608 -21.41 8.80 54.70
CA GLU A 608 -20.00 9.14 54.90
C GLU A 608 -19.11 8.29 54.00
N ARG A 609 -19.30 6.97 53.97
CA ARG A 609 -18.59 6.04 53.08
C ARG A 609 -18.65 6.47 51.62
N LYS A 610 -19.82 6.92 51.15
CA LYS A 610 -20.01 7.44 49.78
C LYS A 610 -19.28 8.76 49.56
N ARG A 611 -19.24 9.66 50.56
CA ARG A 611 -18.50 10.94 50.49
C ARG A 611 -16.99 10.73 50.50
N VAL A 612 -16.44 9.87 51.37
CA VAL A 612 -15.02 9.46 51.37
C VAL A 612 -14.65 8.85 50.01
N GLY A 613 -15.46 7.92 49.49
CA GLY A 613 -15.19 7.23 48.22
C GLY A 613 -15.45 8.05 46.94
N SER A 614 -16.26 9.11 46.99
CA SER A 614 -16.42 10.07 45.89
C SER A 614 -15.32 11.13 45.94
N ALA A 615 -15.02 11.63 47.15
CA ALA A 615 -13.91 12.51 47.40
C ALA A 615 -12.62 11.86 46.92
N ALA A 616 -12.31 10.58 47.22
CA ALA A 616 -11.11 9.90 46.72
C ALA A 616 -10.94 9.91 45.18
N LYS A 617 -12.05 9.98 44.43
CA LYS A 617 -12.06 9.95 42.95
C LYS A 617 -12.02 11.34 42.33
N GLU A 618 -12.80 12.28 42.86
CA GLU A 618 -12.63 13.69 42.52
C GLU A 618 -11.23 14.16 42.92
N TYR A 619 -10.73 13.62 44.03
CA TYR A 619 -9.40 13.84 44.50
C TYR A 619 -8.40 13.42 43.45
N TRP A 620 -8.24 12.12 43.24
CA TRP A 620 -7.36 11.50 42.24
C TRP A 620 -7.16 12.33 40.96
N LYS A 621 -8.27 12.76 40.34
CA LYS A 621 -8.30 13.57 39.12
C LYS A 621 -7.48 14.87 39.19
N ARG A 622 -7.63 15.73 40.21
CA ARG A 622 -7.18 17.16 40.07
C ARG A 622 -5.66 17.39 40.13
N THR A 623 -4.87 16.50 40.73
CA THR A 623 -3.39 16.52 40.61
C THR A 623 -2.85 15.13 40.29
N GLY A 624 -3.61 14.37 39.48
CA GLY A 624 -3.21 13.08 38.94
C GLY A 624 -1.79 13.16 38.37
N LEU A 625 -1.65 14.13 37.46
CA LEU A 625 -0.46 14.59 36.71
C LEU A 625 0.87 14.72 37.47
N LEU A 626 0.90 14.68 38.82
CA LEU A 626 2.13 14.81 39.60
C LEU A 626 3.02 13.55 39.70
N PHE A 627 2.55 12.37 39.27
CA PHE A 627 3.23 11.07 39.53
C PHE A 627 3.62 10.26 38.26
N GLY A 628 3.58 10.88 37.07
CA GLY A 628 4.20 10.37 35.83
C GLY A 628 3.78 8.97 35.36
N PHE A 629 4.54 7.94 35.75
CA PHE A 629 4.38 6.58 35.21
C PHE A 629 3.23 5.78 35.78
N LEU A 630 2.66 6.26 36.89
CA LEU A 630 1.37 5.73 37.30
C LEU A 630 0.25 6.29 36.38
N VAL A 631 0.45 7.49 35.79
CA VAL A 631 -0.44 8.69 35.77
C VAL A 631 -1.15 9.04 34.46
#